data_AF-A0AAV4S4A8-F1
#
_entry.id   AF-A0AAV4S4A8-F1
#
_cell.length_a   1.000
_cell.length_b   1.000
_cell.length_c   1.000
_cell.angle_alpha   90.00
_cell.angle_beta   90.00
_cell.angle_gamma   90.00
#
_symmetry.space_group_name_H-M   'P 1'
#
loop_
_entity.id
_entity.type
_entity.pdbx_description
1 polymer ?
#
loop_
_entity_poly.entity_id
_entity_poly.type
_entity_poly.pdbx_seq_one_letter_code
_entity_poly.pdbx_strand_id
1 'polypeptide(L)'
;MHSCADGGIGGRIDHSHHFNNAHRALVDTLAFEDAVIAALGMTRSDDTLMVVTSDHSHVFAFGGYPKRGNPIFGELNLSKIQ
;
A
#
# COMPACT_ATOMS: atom_id res chain seq x y z
N MET A 1 4.32 -3.14 -21.64
CA MET A 1 5.35 -2.88 -20.62
C MET A 1 4.99 -3.74 -19.41
N HIS A 2 5.67 -4.88 -19.34
CA HIS A 2 5.49 -5.94 -18.36
C HIS A 2 6.43 -5.62 -17.18
N SER A 3 5.87 -5.13 -16.08
CA SER A 3 6.62 -4.76 -14.86
C SER A 3 6.24 -5.71 -13.71
N CYS A 4 6.38 -7.01 -13.96
CA CYS A 4 6.20 -8.04 -12.92
C CYS A 4 7.54 -8.54 -12.34
N ALA A 5 8.67 -7.84 -12.57
CA ALA A 5 9.98 -8.47 -12.44
C ALA A 5 11.02 -7.75 -11.57
N ASP A 6 10.61 -6.97 -10.57
CA ASP A 6 11.57 -6.57 -9.52
C ASP A 6 10.89 -6.26 -8.16
N GLY A 7 10.64 -7.30 -7.34
CA GLY A 7 10.31 -7.13 -5.91
C GLY A 7 9.09 -7.90 -5.39
N GLY A 8 9.10 -9.23 -5.51
CA GLY A 8 8.07 -10.08 -4.94
C GLY A 8 7.97 -10.04 -3.40
N ILE A 9 6.75 -10.36 -2.95
CA ILE A 9 6.26 -10.60 -1.58
C ILE A 9 5.93 -9.31 -0.80
N GLY A 10 4.68 -9.19 -0.35
CA GLY A 10 4.21 -8.15 0.59
C GLY A 10 5.02 -8.05 1.90
N GLY A 11 5.95 -8.98 2.16
CA GLY A 11 6.91 -8.89 3.27
C GLY A 11 7.93 -7.75 3.14
N ARG A 12 8.08 -7.11 1.98
CA ARG A 12 8.92 -5.89 1.89
C ARG A 12 8.25 -4.63 2.45
N ILE A 13 6.92 -4.66 2.62
CA ILE A 13 6.17 -3.60 3.30
C ILE A 13 6.71 -3.43 4.74
N ASP A 14 6.90 -4.55 5.44
CA ASP A 14 7.49 -4.62 6.78
C ASP A 14 8.91 -4.03 6.83
N HIS A 15 9.81 -4.50 5.97
CA HIS A 15 11.18 -3.99 5.89
C HIS A 15 11.20 -2.47 5.63
N SER A 16 10.39 -1.99 4.70
CA SER A 16 10.29 -0.57 4.40
C SER A 16 9.80 0.25 5.59
N HIS A 17 8.86 -0.28 6.39
CA HIS A 17 8.45 0.36 7.64
C HIS A 17 9.53 0.31 8.72
N HIS A 18 10.30 -0.77 8.84
CA HIS A 18 11.46 -0.84 9.74
C HIS A 18 12.55 0.20 9.40
N PHE A 19 12.68 0.57 8.12
CA PHE A 19 13.56 1.65 7.67
C PHE A 19 12.91 3.05 7.69
N ASN A 20 11.70 3.20 8.23
CA ASN A 20 10.92 4.43 8.19
C ASN A 20 10.75 5.03 6.77
N ASN A 21 10.72 4.17 5.75
CA ASN A 21 10.55 4.59 4.36
C ASN A 21 9.10 4.40 3.90
N ALA A 22 8.25 5.38 4.23
CA ALA A 22 6.84 5.35 3.89
C ALA A 22 6.57 5.27 2.38
N HIS A 23 7.43 5.89 1.55
CA HIS A 23 7.27 5.83 0.10
C HIS A 23 7.38 4.40 -0.42
N ARG A 24 8.45 3.69 -0.04
CA ARG A 24 8.62 2.29 -0.47
C ARG A 24 7.56 1.37 0.14
N ALA A 25 7.21 1.55 1.41
CA ALA A 25 6.19 0.72 2.05
C ALA A 25 4.84 0.78 1.30
N LEU A 26 4.42 1.99 0.88
CA LEU A 26 3.17 2.13 0.12
C LEU A 26 3.30 1.66 -1.32
N VAL A 27 4.46 1.82 -1.98
CA VAL A 27 4.70 1.27 -3.32
C VAL A 27 4.66 -0.26 -3.31
N ASP A 28 5.30 -0.90 -2.33
CA ASP A 28 5.25 -2.36 -2.18
C ASP A 28 3.82 -2.84 -1.85
N THR A 29 3.04 -2.04 -1.13
CA THR A 29 1.61 -2.29 -0.89
C THR A 29 0.79 -2.27 -2.19
N LEU A 30 1.08 -1.35 -3.12
CA LEU A 30 0.43 -1.33 -4.44
C LEU A 30 0.78 -2.59 -5.26
N ALA A 31 2.04 -3.02 -5.23
CA ALA A 31 2.44 -4.26 -5.89
C ALA A 31 1.73 -5.49 -5.30
N PHE A 32 1.47 -5.51 -3.99
CA PHE A 32 0.66 -6.54 -3.34
C PHE A 32 -0.82 -6.48 -3.78
N GLU A 33 -1.38 -5.27 -3.92
CA GLU A 33 -2.75 -5.07 -4.44
C GLU A 33 -2.89 -5.54 -5.89
N ASP A 34 -1.93 -5.22 -6.77
CA ASP A 34 -1.88 -5.73 -8.15
C ASP A 34 -1.94 -7.27 -8.20
N ALA A 35 -1.25 -7.95 -7.28
CA ALA A 35 -1.27 -9.41 -7.18
C ALA A 35 -2.64 -9.95 -6.73
N VAL A 36 -3.30 -9.26 -5.79
CA VAL A 36 -4.67 -9.60 -5.35
C VAL A 36 -5.65 -9.41 -6.51
N ILE A 37 -5.57 -8.31 -7.26
CA ILE A 37 -6.40 -8.05 -8.44
C ILE A 37 -6.19 -9.12 -9.51
N ALA A 38 -4.93 -9.50 -9.77
CA ALA A 38 -4.63 -10.58 -10.71
C ALA A 38 -5.27 -11.90 -10.27
N ALA A 39 -5.18 -12.26 -8.99
CA ALA A 39 -5.80 -13.47 -8.46
C ALA A 39 -7.34 -13.42 -8.54
N LEU A 40 -7.96 -12.26 -8.29
CA LEU A 40 -9.41 -12.07 -8.47
C LEU A 40 -9.82 -12.25 -9.94
N GLY A 41 -9.01 -11.77 -10.88
CA GLY A 41 -9.25 -11.97 -12.32
C GLY A 41 -9.08 -13.41 -12.81
N MET A 42 -8.46 -14.27 -12.00
CA MET A 42 -8.18 -15.68 -12.32
C MET A 42 -9.10 -16.67 -11.59
N THR A 43 -9.93 -16.20 -10.66
CA THR A 43 -10.75 -17.06 -9.78
C THR A 43 -12.22 -16.66 -9.84
N ARG A 44 -13.12 -17.54 -9.37
CA ARG A 44 -14.54 -17.23 -9.25
C ARG A 44 -14.94 -17.16 -7.79
N SER A 45 -15.80 -16.20 -7.45
CA SER A 45 -16.24 -16.00 -6.06
C SER A 45 -17.18 -17.09 -5.54
N ASP A 46 -17.73 -17.94 -6.43
CA ASP A 46 -18.65 -19.03 -6.06
C ASP A 46 -17.93 -20.33 -5.64
N ASP A 47 -16.64 -20.47 -5.95
CA ASP A 47 -15.83 -21.64 -5.60
C ASP A 47 -14.51 -21.31 -4.89
N THR A 48 -14.12 -20.03 -4.82
CA THR A 48 -12.85 -19.60 -4.25
C THR A 48 -13.05 -18.58 -3.14
N LEU A 49 -12.57 -18.91 -1.93
CA LEU A 49 -12.45 -17.97 -0.81
C LEU A 49 -11.06 -17.32 -0.82
N MET A 50 -11.01 -15.99 -0.89
CA MET A 50 -9.78 -15.21 -0.77
C MET A 50 -9.74 -14.47 0.57
N VAL A 51 -8.62 -14.59 1.29
CA VAL A 51 -8.39 -13.90 2.56
C VAL A 51 -7.13 -13.06 2.43
N VAL A 52 -7.23 -11.79 2.77
CA VAL A 52 -6.11 -10.84 2.83
C VAL A 52 -5.99 -10.37 4.27
N THR A 53 -4.78 -10.46 4.83
CA THR A 53 -4.49 -10.06 6.21
C THR A 53 -3.06 -9.54 6.31
N SER A 54 -2.73 -8.90 7.43
CA SER A 54 -1.35 -8.76 7.89
C SER A 54 -1.07 -9.71 9.05
N ASP A 55 0.21 -9.99 9.28
CA ASP A 55 0.71 -10.69 10.47
C ASP A 55 0.80 -9.76 11.69
N HIS A 56 1.19 -8.50 11.45
CA HIS A 56 1.15 -7.41 12.43
C HIS A 56 1.00 -6.04 11.76
N SER A 57 1.07 -4.97 12.56
CA SER A 57 1.10 -3.59 12.10
C SER A 57 2.45 -2.94 12.40
N HIS A 58 2.58 -1.65 12.10
CA HIS A 58 3.71 -0.80 12.45
C HIS A 58 3.21 0.46 13.16
N VAL A 59 4.10 1.17 13.84
CA VAL A 59 3.83 2.49 14.45
C VAL A 59 3.67 3.62 13.42
N PHE A 60 3.32 3.28 12.18
CA PHE A 60 3.12 4.20 11.08
C PHE A 60 1.76 4.90 11.21
N ALA A 61 1.73 6.22 11.07
CA ALA A 61 0.52 7.01 11.20
C ALA A 61 0.45 8.08 10.12
N PHE A 62 -0.77 8.33 9.62
CA PHE A 62 -1.11 9.50 8.82
C PHE A 62 -1.76 10.54 9.71
N GLY A 63 -1.26 11.77 9.69
CA GLY A 63 -1.72 12.83 10.59
C GLY A 63 -1.83 14.20 9.94
N GLY A 64 -2.24 15.18 10.74
CA GLY A 64 -2.52 16.55 10.30
C GLY A 64 -3.93 16.72 9.74
N TYR A 65 -4.15 17.86 9.06
CA TYR A 65 -5.45 18.22 8.48
C TYR A 65 -5.36 18.47 6.96
N PRO A 66 -4.85 17.50 6.16
CA PRO A 66 -4.78 17.65 4.72
C PRO A 66 -6.19 17.71 4.11
N LYS A 67 -6.40 18.59 3.13
CA LYS A 67 -7.60 18.56 2.29
C LYS A 67 -7.64 17.28 1.46
N ARG A 68 -8.85 16.81 1.15
CA ARG A 68 -9.06 15.67 0.24
C ARG A 68 -8.36 15.91 -1.10
N GLY A 69 -7.66 14.89 -1.59
CA GLY A 69 -6.91 14.95 -2.85
C GLY A 69 -5.49 15.47 -2.72
N ASN A 70 -5.03 15.89 -1.52
CA ASN A 70 -3.62 16.16 -1.30
C ASN A 70 -2.78 14.87 -1.46
N PRO A 71 -1.57 14.96 -2.05
CA PRO A 71 -0.65 13.82 -2.13
C PRO A 71 -0.29 13.30 -0.74
N ILE A 72 -0.24 11.97 -0.58
CA ILE A 72 0.05 11.33 0.72
C ILE A 72 1.47 11.61 1.22
N PHE A 73 2.41 11.85 0.31
CA PHE A 73 3.79 12.28 0.60
C PHE A 73 3.96 13.80 0.53
N GLY A 74 2.86 14.55 0.42
CA GLY A 74 2.88 16.00 0.31
C GLY A 74 3.04 16.67 1.68
N GLU A 75 3.54 17.90 1.65
CA GLU A 75 3.61 18.75 2.85
C GLU A 75 2.26 19.39 3.16
N LEU A 76 1.99 19.58 4.45
CA LEU A 76 0.83 20.34 4.91
C LEU A 76 1.09 21.83 4.70
N ASN A 77 0.43 22.40 3.71
CA ASN A 77 0.43 23.85 3.54
C ASN A 77 -0.70 24.45 4.40
N LEU A 78 -0.33 25.14 5.48
CA LEU A 78 -1.26 25.77 6.42
C LEU A 78 -2.25 26.73 5.73
N SER A 79 -1.85 27.38 4.62
CA SER A 79 -2.77 28.22 3.83
C SER A 79 -3.91 27.44 3.17
N LYS A 80 -3.76 26.12 3.02
CA LYS A 80 -4.77 25.21 2.48
C LYS A 80 -5.58 24.52 3.59
N ILE A 81 -5.40 24.87 4.85
CA ILE A 81 -6.13 24.25 5.98
C ILE A 81 -7.40 25.06 6.34
N GLN A 82 -7.57 26.26 5.79
CA GLN A 82 -8.85 27.00 5.77
C GLN A 82 -9.63 26.73 4.49
#